data_AF-A0A7Y2GBT0-F1
#
_entry.id   AF-A0A7Y2GBT0-F1
#
_cell.length_a   1.000
_cell.length_b   1.000
_cell.length_c   1.000
_cell.angle_alpha   90.00
_cell.angle_beta   90.00
_cell.angle_gamma   90.00
#
_symmetry.space_group_name_H-M   'P 1'
#
loop_
_entity.id
_entity.type
_entity.pdbx_description
1 polymer ?
#
loop_
_entity_poly.entity_id
_entity_poly.type
_entity_poly.pdbx_seq_one_letter_code
_entity_poly.pdbx_strand_id
1 'polypeptide(L)'
;MNPTLKEILARQAAGKTEVEASPKSSPVADRGPISGVAARTPESAGPSVSSRPTLIPPLPKVAKEVGDSVPYSKMGDERIEFLMDQVRSLGDKERTAMRIHIEHLLKHMIDINASDIDMGGPASNNLIWYRVDGEKRPDEGMGRYTINESNVLLLNVLSRRQTETLLEKRSLDFSYQLPIEGKDGRRRRFRATMYFDLDDLGLNMRAIQDTLRPLKSLKFHPLIERGLMFRHVRDGLTLVTGVTGSGKSTTLDAIIDENNKDTAGHVVIVSKPIEFMHVSKKCIVRHREVGKDVPSFKEGIVQSLRQDPDIVVIGEIRDPATISSALEITDSGHKVFTTLHTSSAVESIDRIIGEYPPDEQDRIRNRLADVLRCIISQKLPPKIGGGRVLAKEVLWMTPSAAAAIKNNNQGEIYQMMWESNGHGQTTLEQDLAKLLKQGLISAETAMDYANNKRRLKQLLG
;
A
#
# COMPACT_ATOMS: atom_id res chain seq x y z
N MET A 1 -27.68 -50.21 -2.04
CA MET A 1 -27.68 -50.48 -3.49
C MET A 1 -27.81 -49.15 -4.20
N ASN A 2 -26.75 -48.73 -4.88
CA ASN A 2 -26.63 -47.44 -5.57
C ASN A 2 -27.12 -47.62 -7.01
N PRO A 3 -28.01 -46.77 -7.57
CA PRO A 3 -28.38 -46.88 -8.97
C PRO A 3 -27.21 -46.44 -9.87
N THR A 4 -27.01 -47.21 -10.94
CA THR A 4 -25.90 -47.09 -11.89
C THR A 4 -25.95 -45.81 -12.73
N LEU A 5 -24.75 -45.25 -12.99
CA LEU A 5 -24.40 -44.04 -13.76
C LEU A 5 -25.07 -43.85 -15.14
N LYS A 6 -25.83 -44.84 -15.64
CA LYS A 6 -26.55 -44.78 -16.93
C LYS A 6 -27.87 -44.01 -16.86
N GLU A 7 -28.52 -43.89 -15.70
CA GLU A 7 -29.83 -43.20 -15.58
C GLU A 7 -29.71 -41.68 -15.46
N ILE A 8 -28.55 -41.16 -15.03
CA ILE A 8 -28.31 -39.72 -14.89
C ILE A 8 -28.02 -39.06 -16.24
N LEU A 9 -27.41 -39.79 -17.18
CA LEU A 9 -27.07 -39.27 -18.51
C LEU A 9 -28.26 -39.23 -19.49
N ALA A 10 -29.38 -39.90 -19.18
CA ALA A 10 -30.56 -39.91 -20.05
C ALA A 10 -31.51 -38.70 -19.85
N ARG A 11 -31.32 -37.89 -18.80
CA ARG A 11 -32.23 -36.78 -18.45
C ARG A 11 -31.78 -35.39 -18.92
N GLN A 12 -30.64 -35.26 -19.60
CA GLN A 12 -30.15 -33.98 -20.12
C GLN A 12 -30.42 -33.73 -21.62
N ALA A 13 -31.11 -34.64 -22.32
CA ALA A 13 -31.34 -34.52 -23.77
C ALA A 13 -32.76 -34.05 -24.18
N ALA A 14 -33.62 -33.63 -23.24
CA ALA A 14 -34.99 -33.21 -23.54
C ALA A 14 -35.30 -31.84 -22.93
N GLY A 15 -35.01 -30.78 -23.69
CA GLY A 15 -35.30 -29.40 -23.31
C GLY A 15 -35.01 -28.44 -24.46
N LYS A 16 -35.72 -28.61 -25.58
CA LYS A 16 -35.79 -27.61 -26.66
C LYS A 16 -37.13 -26.90 -26.55
N THR A 17 -37.10 -25.57 -26.50
CA THR A 17 -38.23 -24.73 -26.88
C THR A 17 -37.75 -23.58 -27.75
N GLU A 18 -38.59 -23.27 -28.73
CA GLU A 18 -38.43 -22.44 -29.91
C GLU A 18 -38.31 -20.94 -29.63
N VAL A 19 -37.60 -20.20 -30.49
CA VAL A 19 -37.96 -18.83 -30.89
C VAL A 19 -37.65 -18.65 -32.39
N GLU A 20 -38.60 -18.01 -33.07
CA GLU A 20 -38.81 -17.90 -34.52
C GLU A 20 -37.81 -17.02 -35.32
N ALA A 21 -37.96 -17.14 -36.64
CA ALA A 21 -37.14 -16.74 -37.78
C ALA A 21 -37.10 -15.24 -38.17
N SER A 22 -35.88 -14.78 -38.55
CA SER A 22 -35.43 -14.12 -39.83
C SER A 22 -36.15 -12.86 -40.41
N PRO A 23 -35.62 -12.14 -41.45
CA PRO A 23 -34.30 -12.16 -42.13
C PRO A 23 -33.67 -10.75 -42.42
N LYS A 24 -32.40 -10.70 -42.85
CA LYS A 24 -31.93 -10.14 -44.16
C LYS A 24 -30.45 -9.73 -44.14
N SER A 25 -29.69 -10.43 -44.99
CA SER A 25 -28.37 -10.07 -45.50
C SER A 25 -28.49 -9.27 -46.80
N SER A 26 -27.60 -8.29 -47.00
CA SER A 26 -27.24 -7.73 -48.31
C SER A 26 -25.75 -7.31 -48.31
N PRO A 27 -25.09 -7.29 -49.49
CA PRO A 27 -23.66 -7.54 -49.62
C PRO A 27 -22.80 -6.27 -49.65
N VAL A 28 -21.54 -6.38 -49.21
CA VAL A 28 -20.52 -5.33 -49.35
C VAL A 28 -19.87 -5.47 -50.74
N ALA A 29 -19.88 -4.37 -51.47
CA ALA A 29 -19.35 -4.25 -52.82
C ALA A 29 -17.84 -4.00 -52.84
N ASP A 30 -17.23 -4.65 -53.81
CA ASP A 30 -15.86 -4.52 -54.31
C ASP A 30 -15.60 -3.14 -54.94
N ARG A 31 -14.46 -2.50 -54.58
CA ARG A 31 -13.81 -1.46 -55.38
C ARG A 31 -12.30 -1.48 -55.14
N GLY A 32 -11.56 -1.79 -56.21
CA GLY A 32 -10.10 -1.71 -56.32
C GLY A 32 -9.53 -0.28 -56.33
N PRO A 33 -8.25 -0.12 -56.72
CA PRO A 33 -7.26 0.65 -55.98
C PRO A 33 -7.09 2.10 -56.43
N ILE A 34 -6.65 2.97 -55.52
CA ILE A 34 -6.11 4.29 -55.87
C ILE A 34 -4.72 4.44 -55.25
N SER A 35 -3.77 4.68 -56.14
CA SER A 35 -2.36 4.96 -55.91
C SER A 35 -2.12 6.33 -55.26
N GLY A 36 -1.15 6.35 -54.34
CA GLY A 36 -0.10 7.37 -54.28
C GLY A 36 -0.42 8.68 -53.55
N VAL A 37 0.13 8.85 -52.34
CA VAL A 37 0.84 10.07 -51.93
C VAL A 37 1.94 9.67 -50.94
N ALA A 38 3.18 10.01 -51.29
CA ALA A 38 4.36 9.85 -50.46
C ALA A 38 4.35 10.83 -49.27
N ALA A 39 4.60 10.33 -48.06
CA ALA A 39 4.93 11.16 -46.91
C ALA A 39 6.27 10.72 -46.32
N ARG A 40 7.20 11.67 -46.33
CA ARG A 40 8.61 11.56 -45.94
C ARG A 40 8.74 11.25 -44.44
N THR A 41 9.63 10.33 -44.11
CA THR A 41 10.23 10.17 -42.78
C THR A 41 11.16 11.34 -42.47
N PRO A 42 11.17 11.84 -41.23
CA PRO A 42 12.36 12.38 -40.62
C PRO A 42 12.82 11.43 -39.51
N GLU A 43 13.98 10.82 -39.74
CA GLU A 43 14.80 10.23 -38.70
C GLU A 43 15.16 11.30 -37.66
N SER A 44 14.86 11.04 -36.39
CA SER A 44 15.57 11.66 -35.27
C SER A 44 15.99 10.56 -34.31
N ALA A 45 17.29 10.29 -34.33
CA ALA A 45 17.96 9.37 -33.44
C ALA A 45 17.84 9.86 -31.99
N GLY A 46 17.02 9.18 -31.18
CA GLY A 46 17.09 9.26 -29.73
C GLY A 46 18.36 8.56 -29.23
N PRO A 47 18.94 8.98 -28.09
CA PRO A 47 20.19 8.43 -27.60
C PRO A 47 20.01 6.95 -27.29
N SER A 48 20.84 6.12 -27.92
CA SER A 48 20.96 4.71 -27.62
C SER A 48 21.31 4.53 -26.14
N VAL A 49 20.39 3.97 -25.35
CA VAL A 49 20.70 3.43 -24.03
C VAL A 49 21.51 2.15 -24.27
N SER A 50 22.79 2.32 -24.55
CA SER A 50 23.76 1.24 -24.58
C SER A 50 24.29 1.00 -23.17
N SER A 51 23.58 0.18 -22.40
CA SER A 51 24.18 -0.56 -21.30
C SER A 51 23.75 -2.01 -21.44
N ARG A 52 24.67 -2.87 -21.90
CA ARG A 52 24.50 -4.33 -21.89
C ARG A 52 24.11 -4.77 -20.47
N PRO A 53 23.21 -5.75 -20.31
CA PRO A 53 22.73 -6.15 -19.00
C PRO A 53 23.89 -6.68 -18.17
N THR A 54 23.92 -6.28 -16.90
CA THR A 54 24.66 -6.97 -15.85
C THR A 54 24.18 -8.42 -15.88
N LEU A 55 25.00 -9.33 -16.44
CA LEU A 55 24.67 -10.76 -16.47
C LEU A 55 24.36 -11.20 -15.04
N ILE A 56 23.16 -11.74 -14.82
CA ILE A 56 22.84 -12.35 -13.54
C ILE A 56 23.86 -13.46 -13.27
N PRO A 57 24.38 -13.60 -12.03
CA PRO A 57 25.21 -14.74 -11.70
C PRO A 57 24.50 -16.06 -12.04
N PRO A 58 25.24 -17.13 -12.36
CA PRO A 58 24.62 -18.42 -12.61
C PRO A 58 23.84 -18.88 -11.38
N LEU A 59 22.70 -19.55 -11.60
CA LEU A 59 21.89 -20.14 -10.53
C LEU A 59 22.80 -21.00 -9.63
N PRO A 60 22.76 -20.81 -8.29
CA PRO A 60 23.53 -21.64 -7.37
C PRO A 60 23.21 -23.12 -7.59
N LYS A 61 24.25 -23.95 -7.74
CA LYS A 61 24.11 -25.40 -8.03
C LYS A 61 23.15 -26.10 -7.07
N VAL A 62 23.22 -25.75 -5.78
CA VAL A 62 22.34 -26.28 -4.73
C VAL A 62 20.85 -26.05 -5.02
N ALA A 63 20.47 -24.92 -5.63
CA ALA A 63 19.07 -24.64 -5.94
C ALA A 63 18.55 -25.60 -7.01
N LYS A 64 19.39 -25.90 -8.00
CA LYS A 64 19.12 -26.89 -9.03
C LYS A 64 19.09 -28.31 -8.48
N GLU A 65 20.10 -28.69 -7.70
CA GLU A 65 20.19 -30.02 -7.07
C GLU A 65 18.96 -30.32 -6.19
N VAL A 66 18.53 -29.36 -5.37
CA VAL A 66 17.30 -29.49 -4.58
C VAL A 66 16.06 -29.55 -5.48
N GLY A 67 15.97 -28.70 -6.50
CA GLY A 67 14.83 -28.70 -7.42
C GLY A 67 14.66 -30.02 -8.21
N ASP A 68 15.78 -30.63 -8.59
CA ASP A 68 15.84 -31.92 -9.30
C ASP A 68 15.61 -33.12 -8.35
N SER A 69 15.73 -32.93 -7.03
CA SER A 69 15.59 -34.01 -6.04
C SER A 69 14.14 -34.41 -5.71
N VAL A 70 13.15 -33.68 -6.22
CA VAL A 70 11.73 -33.91 -5.92
C VAL A 70 11.29 -35.29 -6.42
N PRO A 71 10.84 -36.20 -5.53
CA PRO A 71 10.32 -37.50 -5.95
C PRO A 71 9.07 -37.33 -6.82
N TYR A 72 8.96 -38.12 -7.90
CA TYR A 72 7.81 -38.07 -8.81
C TYR A 72 6.45 -38.30 -8.13
N SER A 73 6.44 -39.01 -6.99
CA SER A 73 5.21 -39.25 -6.22
C SER A 73 4.74 -38.03 -5.42
N LYS A 74 5.58 -37.01 -5.24
CA LYS A 74 5.24 -35.80 -4.48
C LYS A 74 4.58 -34.78 -5.39
N MET A 75 3.30 -34.50 -5.11
CA MET A 75 2.44 -33.62 -5.91
C MET A 75 1.81 -32.55 -5.02
N GLY A 76 1.33 -31.46 -5.62
CA GLY A 76 0.61 -30.43 -4.89
C GLY A 76 1.41 -29.88 -3.72
N ASP A 77 0.76 -29.84 -2.56
CA ASP A 77 1.33 -29.37 -1.30
C ASP A 77 2.50 -30.22 -0.82
N GLU A 78 2.44 -31.54 -0.99
CA GLU A 78 3.52 -32.44 -0.54
C GLU A 78 4.85 -32.14 -1.23
N ARG A 79 4.79 -31.65 -2.48
CA ARG A 79 5.98 -31.21 -3.22
C ARG A 79 6.58 -29.95 -2.59
N ILE A 80 5.75 -28.97 -2.24
CA ILE A 80 6.21 -27.72 -1.61
C ILE A 80 6.76 -28.00 -0.20
N GLU A 81 6.12 -28.87 0.57
CA GLU A 81 6.61 -29.33 1.87
C GLU A 81 7.95 -30.05 1.75
N PHE A 82 8.11 -30.94 0.77
CA PHE A 82 9.38 -31.62 0.51
C PHE A 82 10.50 -30.61 0.19
N LEU A 83 10.25 -29.67 -0.73
CA LEU A 83 11.22 -28.63 -1.08
C LEU A 83 11.56 -27.74 0.12
N MET A 84 10.57 -27.41 0.95
CA MET A 84 10.77 -26.65 2.18
C MET A 84 11.72 -27.38 3.13
N ASP A 85 11.53 -28.67 3.35
CA ASP A 85 12.37 -29.47 4.23
C ASP A 85 13.81 -29.58 3.69
N GLN A 86 13.97 -29.74 2.37
CA GLN A 86 15.29 -29.70 1.74
C GLN A 86 15.95 -28.33 1.93
N VAL A 87 15.27 -27.22 1.66
CA VAL A 87 15.84 -25.87 1.85
C VAL A 87 16.23 -25.60 3.30
N ARG A 88 15.49 -26.16 4.27
CA ARG A 88 15.78 -26.03 5.70
C ARG A 88 16.98 -26.85 6.17
N SER A 89 17.30 -27.95 5.50
CA SER A 89 18.45 -28.80 5.84
C SER A 89 19.77 -28.27 5.27
N LEU A 90 19.72 -27.34 4.31
CA LEU A 90 20.90 -26.71 3.72
C LEU A 90 21.70 -25.88 4.73
N GLY A 91 23.02 -25.86 4.53
CA GLY A 91 23.94 -25.08 5.33
C GLY A 91 23.88 -23.57 5.03
N ASP A 92 24.42 -22.75 5.94
CA ASP A 92 24.38 -21.28 5.82
C ASP A 92 25.00 -20.76 4.52
N LYS A 93 26.08 -21.39 4.03
CA LYS A 93 26.75 -20.98 2.78
C LYS A 93 25.84 -21.13 1.57
N GLU A 94 25.12 -22.24 1.47
CA GLU A 94 24.21 -22.56 0.37
C GLU A 94 23.00 -21.64 0.37
N ARG A 95 22.39 -21.46 1.55
CA ARG A 95 21.26 -20.55 1.74
C ARG A 95 21.64 -19.11 1.44
N THR A 96 22.86 -18.70 1.82
CA THR A 96 23.40 -17.37 1.50
C THR A 96 23.60 -17.20 0.00
N ALA A 97 24.14 -18.19 -0.71
CA ALA A 97 24.31 -18.12 -2.17
C ALA A 97 22.96 -17.94 -2.89
N MET A 98 21.94 -18.72 -2.51
CA MET A 98 20.57 -18.56 -3.05
C MET A 98 19.97 -17.19 -2.72
N ARG A 99 20.22 -16.66 -1.52
CA ARG A 99 19.75 -15.33 -1.13
C ARG A 99 20.41 -14.25 -1.99
N ILE A 100 21.72 -14.29 -2.13
CA ILE A 100 22.48 -13.37 -2.99
C ILE A 100 21.97 -13.42 -4.43
N HIS A 101 21.56 -14.59 -4.93
CA HIS A 101 20.96 -14.72 -6.27
C HIS A 101 19.67 -13.89 -6.42
N ILE A 102 18.72 -14.03 -5.48
CA ILE A 102 17.51 -13.18 -5.45
C ILE A 102 17.86 -11.70 -5.30
N GLU A 103 18.87 -11.36 -4.49
CA GLU A 103 19.31 -9.97 -4.34
C GLU A 103 19.83 -9.36 -5.65
N HIS A 104 20.42 -10.14 -6.56
CA HIS A 104 20.82 -9.65 -7.89
C HIS A 104 19.61 -9.31 -8.76
N LEU A 105 18.54 -10.12 -8.72
CA LEU A 105 17.28 -9.82 -9.42
C LEU A 105 16.67 -8.50 -8.90
N LEU A 106 16.64 -8.32 -7.58
CA LEU A 106 16.11 -7.10 -6.96
C LEU A 106 17.00 -5.87 -7.20
N LYS A 107 18.31 -6.04 -7.33
CA LYS A 107 19.22 -4.95 -7.74
C LYS A 107 18.94 -4.53 -9.18
N HIS A 108 18.82 -5.49 -10.09
CA HIS A 108 18.47 -5.20 -11.48
C HIS A 108 17.12 -4.47 -11.59
N MET A 109 16.10 -4.90 -10.82
CA MET A 109 14.83 -4.19 -10.69
C MET A 109 15.01 -2.69 -10.39
N ILE A 110 15.90 -2.36 -9.44
CA ILE A 110 16.21 -0.97 -9.08
C ILE A 110 16.95 -0.27 -10.23
N ASP A 111 17.95 -0.92 -10.83
CA ASP A 111 18.80 -0.34 -11.88
C ASP A 111 17.99 0.06 -13.12
N ILE A 112 16.97 -0.73 -13.48
CA ILE A 112 16.06 -0.43 -14.59
C ILE A 112 14.85 0.42 -14.21
N ASN A 113 14.79 0.92 -12.96
CA ASN A 113 13.65 1.67 -12.40
C ASN A 113 12.30 0.93 -12.50
N ALA A 114 12.30 -0.39 -12.36
CA ALA A 114 11.07 -1.17 -12.30
C ALA A 114 10.32 -0.95 -10.98
N SER A 115 8.99 -0.84 -11.05
CA SER A 115 8.13 -0.69 -9.87
C SER A 115 7.82 -2.01 -9.18
N ASP A 116 7.70 -3.09 -9.96
CA ASP A 116 7.37 -4.43 -9.46
C ASP A 116 8.22 -5.51 -10.17
N ILE A 117 8.51 -6.60 -9.47
CA ILE A 117 9.10 -7.85 -9.98
C ILE A 117 8.11 -8.99 -9.71
N ASP A 118 7.98 -9.92 -10.67
CA ASP A 118 7.22 -11.15 -10.51
C ASP A 118 8.04 -12.37 -10.95
N MET A 119 7.96 -13.45 -10.19
CA MET A 119 8.63 -14.73 -10.49
C MET A 119 7.89 -15.92 -9.89
N GLY A 120 8.17 -17.11 -10.40
CA GLY A 120 7.53 -18.35 -9.95
C GLY A 120 6.12 -18.51 -10.52
N GLY A 121 5.50 -19.65 -10.19
CA GLY A 121 4.23 -20.08 -10.77
C GLY A 121 4.32 -20.37 -12.29
N PRO A 122 3.42 -21.18 -12.83
CA PRO A 122 3.39 -21.49 -14.26
C PRO A 122 3.12 -20.27 -15.14
N ALA A 123 2.40 -19.26 -14.64
CA ALA A 123 2.08 -18.04 -15.40
C ALA A 123 3.32 -17.22 -15.79
N SER A 124 4.44 -17.38 -15.07
CA SER A 124 5.69 -16.68 -15.38
C SER A 124 6.43 -17.23 -16.61
N ASN A 125 6.03 -18.40 -17.13
CA ASN A 125 6.71 -19.10 -18.23
C ASN A 125 8.22 -19.27 -17.99
N ASN A 126 8.60 -19.60 -16.75
CA ASN A 126 9.98 -19.77 -16.30
C ASN A 126 10.85 -18.51 -16.41
N LEU A 127 10.26 -17.33 -16.56
CA LEU A 127 10.98 -16.05 -16.72
C LEU A 127 10.73 -15.13 -15.53
N ILE A 128 11.62 -14.15 -15.37
CA ILE A 128 11.43 -13.04 -14.43
C ILE A 128 10.74 -11.91 -15.16
N TRP A 129 9.71 -11.34 -14.55
CA TRP A 129 8.96 -10.23 -15.12
C TRP A 129 9.18 -8.97 -14.31
N TYR A 130 9.32 -7.85 -14.99
CA TYR A 130 9.40 -6.53 -14.37
C TYR A 130 8.30 -5.62 -14.90
N ARG A 131 7.83 -4.71 -14.04
CA ARG A 131 6.99 -3.59 -14.45
C ARG A 131 7.84 -2.32 -14.55
N VAL A 132 8.03 -1.81 -15.77
CA VAL A 132 8.76 -0.54 -16.03
C VAL A 132 7.77 0.42 -16.69
N ASP A 133 7.67 1.64 -16.15
CA ASP A 133 6.75 2.68 -16.63
C ASP A 133 5.28 2.22 -16.78
N GLY A 134 4.84 1.32 -15.89
CA GLY A 134 3.49 0.77 -15.88
C GLY A 134 3.30 -0.49 -16.72
N GLU A 135 4.23 -0.82 -17.60
CA GLU A 135 4.16 -1.99 -18.49
C GLU A 135 4.91 -3.19 -17.92
N LYS A 136 4.26 -4.36 -17.88
CA LYS A 136 4.84 -5.60 -17.37
C LYS A 136 5.40 -6.43 -18.53
N ARG A 137 6.69 -6.75 -18.50
CA ARG A 137 7.40 -7.47 -19.56
C ARG A 137 8.35 -8.53 -18.97
N PRO A 138 8.56 -9.67 -19.66
CA PRO A 138 9.58 -10.62 -19.26
C PRO A 138 10.97 -10.07 -19.59
N ASP A 139 11.95 -10.39 -18.76
CA ASP A 139 13.36 -10.06 -19.00
C ASP A 139 14.17 -11.34 -19.23
N GLU A 140 14.49 -11.61 -20.50
CA GLU A 140 15.27 -12.79 -20.90
C GLU A 140 16.72 -12.75 -20.39
N GLY A 141 17.22 -11.55 -20.04
CA GLY A 141 18.57 -11.37 -19.50
C GLY A 141 18.72 -11.87 -18.06
N MET A 142 17.61 -12.10 -17.35
CA MET A 142 17.61 -12.59 -15.96
C MET A 142 17.58 -14.12 -15.83
N GLY A 143 17.71 -14.84 -16.95
CA GLY A 143 17.74 -16.30 -16.99
C GLY A 143 16.35 -16.93 -16.96
N ARG A 144 16.33 -18.26 -17.07
CA ARG A 144 15.13 -19.08 -16.99
C ARG A 144 15.23 -20.03 -15.80
N TYR A 145 14.13 -20.17 -15.07
CA TYR A 145 14.05 -20.98 -13.86
C TYR A 145 12.93 -21.99 -14.02
N THR A 146 13.23 -23.27 -13.84
CA THR A 146 12.17 -24.26 -13.71
C THR A 146 11.28 -23.92 -12.50
N ILE A 147 10.10 -24.53 -12.49
CA ILE A 147 9.15 -24.39 -11.40
C ILE A 147 9.77 -24.77 -10.04
N ASN A 148 10.46 -25.91 -9.96
CA ASN A 148 11.09 -26.33 -8.71
C ASN A 148 12.26 -25.41 -8.31
N GLU A 149 13.09 -24.95 -9.26
CA GLU A 149 14.16 -23.98 -8.96
C GLU A 149 13.58 -22.67 -8.40
N SER A 150 12.48 -22.18 -8.99
CA SER A 150 11.78 -20.99 -8.49
C SER A 150 11.26 -21.22 -7.08
N ASN A 151 10.54 -22.32 -6.84
CA ASN A 151 10.01 -22.68 -5.51
C ASN A 151 11.13 -22.74 -4.46
N VAL A 152 12.29 -23.34 -4.79
CA VAL A 152 13.46 -23.42 -3.91
C VAL A 152 13.99 -22.03 -3.54
N LEU A 153 14.17 -21.15 -4.53
CA LEU A 153 14.62 -19.78 -4.30
C LEU A 153 13.62 -18.99 -3.44
N LEU A 154 12.32 -19.13 -3.71
CA LEU A 154 11.24 -18.45 -2.99
C LEU A 154 11.17 -18.91 -1.54
N LEU A 155 11.23 -20.21 -1.26
CA LEU A 155 11.23 -20.75 0.10
C LEU A 155 12.44 -20.28 0.91
N ASN A 156 13.60 -20.07 0.28
CA ASN A 156 14.80 -19.56 0.95
C ASN A 156 14.72 -18.07 1.36
N VAL A 157 13.79 -17.31 0.76
CA VAL A 157 13.52 -15.91 1.13
C VAL A 157 12.78 -15.81 2.47
N LEU A 158 11.95 -16.80 2.78
CA LEU A 158 11.06 -16.77 3.96
C LEU A 158 11.76 -17.21 5.25
N SER A 159 11.31 -16.63 6.37
CA SER A 159 11.55 -17.19 7.70
C SER A 159 10.65 -18.40 7.97
N ARG A 160 11.01 -19.22 8.98
CA ARG A 160 10.21 -20.40 9.36
C ARG A 160 8.74 -20.07 9.59
N ARG A 161 8.44 -19.04 10.40
CA ARG A 161 7.07 -18.63 10.72
C ARG A 161 6.30 -18.12 9.49
N GLN A 162 7.00 -17.44 8.59
CA GLN A 162 6.41 -16.99 7.32
C GLN A 162 6.04 -18.18 6.44
N THR A 163 6.91 -19.17 6.31
CA THR A 163 6.60 -20.40 5.57
C THR A 163 5.41 -21.14 6.16
N GLU A 164 5.35 -21.30 7.48
CA GLU A 164 4.20 -21.93 8.17
C GLU A 164 2.90 -21.16 7.88
N THR A 165 2.94 -19.82 7.94
CA THR A 165 1.79 -18.97 7.61
C THR A 165 1.37 -19.11 6.14
N LEU A 166 2.32 -19.20 5.22
CA LEU A 166 2.06 -19.39 3.79
C LEU A 166 1.36 -20.72 3.52
N LEU A 167 1.82 -21.82 4.13
CA LEU A 167 1.20 -23.14 3.97
C LEU A 167 -0.22 -23.17 4.54
N GLU A 168 -0.45 -22.55 5.69
CA GLU A 168 -1.77 -22.48 6.32
C GLU A 168 -2.75 -21.60 5.52
N LYS A 169 -2.33 -20.38 5.15
CA LYS A 169 -3.22 -19.35 4.58
C LYS A 169 -3.21 -19.27 3.06
N ARG A 170 -2.32 -20.01 2.41
CA ARG A 170 -2.09 -20.03 0.95
C ARG A 170 -1.63 -18.69 0.35
N SER A 171 -1.42 -17.67 1.18
CA SER A 171 -0.90 -16.36 0.80
C SER A 171 -0.24 -15.70 2.00
N LEU A 172 0.81 -14.92 1.73
CA LEU A 172 1.60 -14.21 2.72
C LEU A 172 2.07 -12.86 2.18
N ASP A 173 1.69 -11.78 2.86
CA ASP A 173 2.32 -10.46 2.71
C ASP A 173 3.47 -10.29 3.71
N PHE A 174 4.60 -9.76 3.26
CA PHE A 174 5.77 -9.48 4.10
C PHE A 174 6.66 -8.37 3.53
N SER A 175 7.53 -7.81 4.37
CA SER A 175 8.62 -6.93 3.91
C SER A 175 9.90 -7.71 3.65
N TYR A 176 10.55 -7.42 2.52
CA TYR A 176 11.92 -7.84 2.21
C TYR A 176 12.86 -6.64 2.19
N GLN A 177 14.09 -6.79 2.68
CA GLN A 177 15.08 -5.71 2.75
C GLN A 177 16.41 -6.20 2.22
N LEU A 178 16.95 -5.48 1.23
CA LEU A 178 18.29 -5.72 0.72
C LEU A 178 19.33 -5.24 1.74
N PRO A 179 20.43 -5.98 1.92
CA PRO A 179 21.53 -5.57 2.79
C PRO A 179 22.33 -4.39 2.22
N ILE A 180 22.17 -4.09 0.93
CA ILE A 180 22.82 -2.95 0.27
C ILE A 180 22.15 -1.62 0.62
N GLU A 181 22.99 -0.63 0.89
CA GLU A 181 22.57 0.76 1.02
C GLU A 181 22.51 1.42 -0.35
N GLY A 182 21.47 2.21 -0.60
CA GLY A 182 21.38 3.09 -1.76
C GLY A 182 22.38 4.24 -1.67
N LYS A 183 22.40 5.10 -2.70
CA LYS A 183 23.22 6.32 -2.72
C LYS A 183 22.94 7.27 -1.54
N ASP A 184 21.80 7.11 -0.90
CA ASP A 184 21.32 7.84 0.28
C ASP A 184 21.73 7.20 1.62
N GLY A 185 22.51 6.12 1.61
CA GLY A 185 22.92 5.38 2.80
C GLY A 185 21.80 4.55 3.42
N ARG A 186 20.68 4.33 2.70
CA ARG A 186 19.53 3.60 3.23
C ARG A 186 19.33 2.25 2.54
N ARG A 187 18.95 1.25 3.33
CA ARG A 187 18.66 -0.08 2.82
C ARG A 187 17.41 -0.07 1.95
N ARG A 188 17.49 -0.70 0.78
CA ARG A 188 16.34 -0.80 -0.13
C ARG A 188 15.35 -1.85 0.36
N ARG A 189 14.07 -1.48 0.40
CA ARG A 189 12.98 -2.32 0.92
C ARG A 189 11.94 -2.59 -0.15
N PHE A 190 11.29 -3.72 0.01
CA PHE A 190 10.28 -4.23 -0.89
C PHE A 190 9.09 -4.74 -0.10
N ARG A 191 7.88 -4.43 -0.58
CA ARG A 191 6.68 -5.12 -0.14
C ARG A 191 6.51 -6.36 -1.01
N ALA A 192 6.44 -7.52 -0.39
CA ALA A 192 6.34 -8.80 -1.07
C ALA A 192 5.02 -9.49 -0.74
N THR A 193 4.44 -10.15 -1.74
CA THR A 193 3.33 -11.08 -1.58
C THR A 193 3.73 -12.39 -2.22
N MET A 194 3.70 -13.48 -1.46
CA MET A 194 3.91 -14.84 -1.95
C MET A 194 2.61 -15.63 -1.79
N TYR A 195 2.25 -16.43 -2.79
CA TYR A 195 0.96 -17.13 -2.85
C TYR A 195 1.08 -18.42 -3.68
N PHE A 196 0.10 -19.30 -3.52
CA PHE A 196 -0.03 -20.48 -4.38
C PHE A 196 -0.66 -20.13 -5.73
N ASP A 197 -0.02 -20.56 -6.81
CA ASP A 197 -0.46 -20.45 -8.21
C ASP A 197 -0.34 -21.83 -8.86
N LEU A 198 -1.49 -22.51 -9.02
CA LEU A 198 -1.58 -23.88 -9.58
C LEU A 198 -0.57 -24.85 -8.94
N ASP A 199 -0.67 -25.03 -7.62
CA ASP A 199 0.20 -25.91 -6.82
C ASP A 199 1.69 -25.49 -6.74
N ASP A 200 2.03 -24.31 -7.24
CA ASP A 200 3.37 -23.74 -7.22
C ASP A 200 3.41 -22.38 -6.52
N LEU A 201 4.60 -21.89 -6.19
CA LEU A 201 4.74 -20.61 -5.51
C LEU A 201 4.95 -19.48 -6.53
N GLY A 202 4.07 -18.48 -6.46
CA GLY A 202 4.24 -17.18 -7.11
C GLY A 202 4.72 -16.13 -6.11
N LEU A 203 5.56 -15.22 -6.57
CA LEU A 203 6.03 -14.05 -5.81
C LEU A 203 5.82 -12.78 -6.63
N ASN A 204 5.22 -11.77 -6.01
CA ASN A 204 5.28 -10.39 -6.45
C ASN A 204 6.05 -9.57 -5.40
N MET A 205 7.01 -8.73 -5.82
CA MET A 205 7.59 -7.72 -4.95
C MET A 205 7.50 -6.33 -5.58
N ARG A 206 7.17 -5.32 -4.77
CA ARG A 206 7.16 -3.90 -5.13
C ARG A 206 8.25 -3.16 -4.40
N ALA A 207 9.05 -2.38 -5.12
CA ALA A 207 10.02 -1.47 -4.51
C ALA A 207 9.30 -0.40 -3.68
N ILE A 208 9.72 -0.24 -2.43
CA ILE A 208 9.20 0.82 -1.56
C ILE A 208 10.08 2.06 -1.74
N GLN A 209 9.46 3.16 -2.15
CA GLN A 209 10.16 4.44 -2.31
C GLN A 209 10.55 5.00 -0.94
N ASP A 210 11.84 5.24 -0.73
CA ASP A 210 12.43 5.74 0.52
C ASP A 210 12.60 7.28 0.52
N THR A 211 11.68 7.99 -0.13
CA THR A 211 11.75 9.45 -0.23
C THR A 211 10.90 10.10 0.85
N LEU A 212 11.58 10.70 1.83
CA LEU A 212 10.92 11.51 2.83
C LEU A 212 10.70 12.93 2.32
N ARG A 213 9.48 13.46 2.49
CA ARG A 213 9.18 14.87 2.22
C ARG A 213 9.30 15.69 3.50
N PRO A 214 9.96 16.87 3.49
CA PRO A 214 9.96 17.76 4.65
C PRO A 214 8.53 18.20 4.98
N LEU A 215 8.17 18.26 6.26
CA LEU A 215 6.81 18.67 6.70
C LEU A 215 6.40 20.02 6.12
N LYS A 216 7.31 21.00 6.10
CA LYS A 216 7.09 22.33 5.51
C LYS A 216 6.66 22.29 4.04
N SER A 217 7.09 21.28 3.28
CA SER A 217 6.73 21.14 1.87
C SER A 217 5.24 20.78 1.66
N LEU A 218 4.58 20.26 2.72
CA LEU A 218 3.15 19.93 2.71
C LEU A 218 2.25 21.17 2.92
N LYS A 219 2.85 22.32 3.25
CA LYS A 219 2.20 23.64 3.35
C LYS A 219 0.99 23.64 4.28
N PHE A 220 1.12 23.02 5.45
CA PHE A 220 0.12 23.13 6.52
C PHE A 220 0.13 24.55 7.10
N HIS A 221 -0.99 24.97 7.70
CA HIS A 221 -1.04 26.23 8.43
C HIS A 221 -0.10 26.17 9.65
N PRO A 222 0.63 27.24 10.02
CA PRO A 222 1.61 27.20 11.11
C PRO A 222 1.05 26.73 12.47
N LEU A 223 -0.22 27.00 12.76
CA LEU A 223 -0.88 26.50 13.98
C LEU A 223 -1.11 24.99 13.94
N ILE A 224 -1.50 24.45 12.78
CA ILE A 224 -1.66 23.01 12.57
C ILE A 224 -0.30 22.32 12.70
N GLU A 225 0.73 22.85 12.04
CA GLU A 225 2.09 22.31 12.16
C GLU A 225 2.53 22.26 13.63
N ARG A 226 2.32 23.33 14.40
CA ARG A 226 2.62 23.33 15.84
C ARG A 226 1.83 22.24 16.57
N GLY A 227 0.54 22.09 16.30
CA GLY A 227 -0.31 21.06 16.93
C GLY A 227 0.11 19.62 16.66
N LEU A 228 0.76 19.38 15.52
CA LEU A 228 1.32 18.07 15.14
C LEU A 228 2.64 17.76 15.86
N MET A 229 3.30 18.75 16.47
CA MET A 229 4.57 18.55 17.17
C MET A 229 4.34 18.16 18.63
N PHE A 230 5.00 17.11 19.08
CA PHE A 230 4.97 16.60 20.45
C PHE A 230 5.44 17.63 21.49
N ARG A 231 6.43 18.46 21.14
CA ARG A 231 6.86 19.59 22.01
C ARG A 231 5.72 20.51 22.40
N HIS A 232 4.72 20.69 21.53
CA HIS A 232 3.62 21.62 21.75
C HIS A 232 2.34 20.92 22.22
N VAL A 233 2.06 19.72 21.73
CA VAL A 233 0.87 18.94 22.08
C VAL A 233 1.30 17.50 22.36
N ARG A 234 1.29 17.13 23.65
CA ARG A 234 1.86 15.87 24.16
C ARG A 234 0.94 14.66 24.07
N ASP A 235 -0.36 14.89 23.96
CA ASP A 235 -1.38 13.84 23.94
C ASP A 235 -2.34 13.98 22.75
N GLY A 236 -3.16 12.95 22.57
CA GLY A 236 -4.32 13.01 21.71
C GLY A 236 -4.13 12.33 20.36
N LEU A 237 -5.26 12.09 19.70
CA LEU A 237 -5.37 11.31 18.47
C LEU A 237 -5.37 12.25 17.26
N THR A 238 -4.45 12.00 16.32
CA THR A 238 -4.43 12.64 15.01
C THR A 238 -4.66 11.60 13.91
N LEU A 239 -5.65 11.86 13.06
CA LEU A 239 -6.02 11.01 11.94
C LEU A 239 -5.50 11.61 10.63
N VAL A 240 -4.76 10.83 9.84
CA VAL A 240 -4.44 11.16 8.45
C VAL A 240 -5.25 10.25 7.54
N THR A 241 -6.16 10.83 6.76
CA THR A 241 -7.18 10.08 6.03
C THR A 241 -7.14 10.35 4.54
N GLY A 242 -7.74 9.45 3.76
CA GLY A 242 -7.81 9.52 2.31
C GLY A 242 -7.78 8.13 1.68
N VAL A 243 -8.15 8.05 0.41
CA VAL A 243 -8.11 6.79 -0.35
C VAL A 243 -6.68 6.27 -0.53
N THR A 244 -6.53 5.06 -1.06
CA THR A 244 -5.21 4.51 -1.40
C THR A 244 -4.48 5.43 -2.38
N GLY A 245 -3.21 5.72 -2.11
CA GLY A 245 -2.40 6.62 -2.95
C GLY A 245 -2.65 8.11 -2.74
N SER A 246 -3.33 8.54 -1.67
CA SER A 246 -3.54 9.96 -1.34
C SER A 246 -2.38 10.63 -0.59
N GLY A 247 -1.29 9.91 -0.30
CA GLY A 247 -0.12 10.45 0.40
C GLY A 247 -0.16 10.39 1.93
N LYS A 248 -1.04 9.55 2.51
CA LYS A 248 -1.18 9.38 3.97
C LYS A 248 0.14 9.02 4.66
N SER A 249 0.78 7.93 4.23
CA SER A 249 2.06 7.48 4.79
C SER A 249 3.13 8.56 4.64
N THR A 250 3.21 9.20 3.47
CA THR A 250 4.17 10.30 3.24
C THR A 250 3.98 11.47 4.21
N THR A 251 2.72 11.83 4.52
CA THR A 251 2.42 12.88 5.50
C THR A 251 2.77 12.45 6.91
N LEU A 252 2.39 11.23 7.27
CA LEU A 252 2.67 10.64 8.57
C LEU A 252 4.19 10.57 8.82
N ASP A 253 4.94 10.05 7.86
CA ASP A 253 6.40 9.99 7.92
C ASP A 253 7.03 11.39 8.02
N ALA A 254 6.51 12.39 7.29
CA ALA A 254 6.99 13.77 7.39
C ALA A 254 6.79 14.35 8.80
N ILE A 255 5.64 14.07 9.44
CA ILE A 255 5.35 14.51 10.82
C ILE A 255 6.29 13.82 11.81
N ILE A 256 6.50 12.51 11.66
CA ILE A 256 7.33 11.73 12.57
C ILE A 256 8.81 12.09 12.45
N ASP A 257 9.32 12.29 11.23
CA ASP A 257 10.70 12.73 11.05
C ASP A 257 10.95 14.14 11.60
N GLU A 258 9.96 15.05 11.49
CA GLU A 258 10.07 16.38 12.11
C GLU A 258 10.10 16.28 13.64
N ASN A 259 9.24 15.44 14.23
CA ASN A 259 9.26 15.18 15.69
C ASN A 259 10.61 14.59 16.13
N ASN A 260 11.13 13.63 15.37
CA ASN A 260 12.42 12.98 15.60
C ASN A 260 13.60 13.96 15.50
N LYS A 261 13.48 15.06 14.75
CA LYS A 261 14.48 16.14 14.71
C LYS A 261 14.31 17.17 15.81
N ASP A 262 13.08 17.38 16.28
CA ASP A 262 12.76 18.46 17.21
C ASP A 262 12.91 18.04 18.67
N THR A 263 12.36 16.89 19.07
CA THR A 263 12.20 16.51 20.49
C THR A 263 13.02 15.26 20.84
N ALA A 264 13.51 15.20 22.09
CA ALA A 264 14.06 13.97 22.65
C ALA A 264 12.89 13.13 23.20
N GLY A 265 12.76 11.91 22.73
CA GLY A 265 11.66 11.03 23.13
C GLY A 265 11.72 9.66 22.46
N HIS A 266 10.64 8.91 22.62
CA HIS A 266 10.51 7.55 22.11
C HIS A 266 9.30 7.42 21.18
N VAL A 267 9.55 7.04 19.93
CA VAL A 267 8.51 6.79 18.93
C VAL A 267 8.41 5.29 18.68
N VAL A 268 7.20 4.74 18.83
CA VAL A 268 6.89 3.36 18.46
C VAL A 268 5.94 3.35 17.27
N ILE A 269 6.34 2.71 16.17
CA ILE A 269 5.56 2.58 14.95
C ILE A 269 5.11 1.14 14.79
N VAL A 270 3.80 0.90 14.78
CA VAL A 270 3.19 -0.42 14.54
C VAL A 270 2.48 -0.38 13.19
N SER A 271 2.94 -1.13 12.18
CA SER A 271 2.38 -1.09 10.82
C SER A 271 2.38 -2.46 10.12
N LYS A 272 1.65 -2.56 9.01
CA LYS A 272 1.57 -3.76 8.17
C LYS A 272 1.49 -3.40 6.67
N PRO A 273 2.59 -3.44 5.91
CA PRO A 273 3.98 -3.48 6.35
C PRO A 273 4.47 -2.13 6.88
N ILE A 274 5.72 -2.07 7.37
CA ILE A 274 6.40 -0.80 7.59
C ILE A 274 6.90 -0.28 6.24
N GLU A 275 6.39 0.86 5.76
CA GLU A 275 6.79 1.44 4.47
C GLU A 275 8.13 2.19 4.56
N PHE A 276 8.28 3.10 5.52
CA PHE A 276 9.49 3.90 5.70
C PHE A 276 10.22 3.54 7.00
N MET A 277 11.56 3.51 6.97
CA MET A 277 12.39 3.29 8.16
C MET A 277 12.98 4.60 8.64
N HIS A 278 12.45 5.11 9.74
CA HIS A 278 13.01 6.30 10.40
C HIS A 278 14.32 5.94 11.11
N VAL A 279 15.39 6.66 10.77
CA VAL A 279 16.64 6.60 11.53
C VAL A 279 16.49 7.43 12.79
N SER A 280 16.86 6.87 13.95
CA SER A 280 16.81 7.60 15.23
C SER A 280 17.72 8.83 15.20
N LYS A 281 17.20 9.97 15.67
CA LYS A 281 17.93 11.25 15.75
C LYS A 281 17.87 11.75 17.19
N LYS A 282 16.99 12.73 17.49
CA LYS A 282 16.72 13.10 18.88
C LYS A 282 15.75 12.12 19.52
N CYS A 283 14.83 11.54 18.75
CA CYS A 283 14.04 10.42 19.22
C CYS A 283 14.75 9.09 18.97
N ILE A 284 14.51 8.12 19.86
CA ILE A 284 14.63 6.71 19.52
C ILE A 284 13.37 6.33 18.74
N VAL A 285 13.53 5.76 17.54
CA VAL A 285 12.39 5.31 16.73
C VAL A 285 12.44 3.78 16.55
N ARG A 286 11.40 3.10 17.04
CA ARG A 286 11.25 1.65 16.99
C ARG A 286 10.12 1.28 16.05
N HIS A 287 10.38 0.35 15.14
CA HIS A 287 9.40 -0.14 14.16
C HIS A 287 9.01 -1.56 14.55
N ARG A 288 7.70 -1.85 14.55
CA ARG A 288 7.13 -3.16 14.88
C ARG A 288 6.17 -3.55 13.76
N GLU A 289 6.59 -4.46 12.90
CA GLU A 289 5.77 -4.91 11.77
C GLU A 289 4.83 -6.05 12.20
N VAL A 290 3.54 -5.89 11.93
CA VAL A 290 2.52 -6.91 12.23
C VAL A 290 2.74 -8.13 11.36
N GLY A 291 2.70 -9.31 11.98
CA GLY A 291 3.02 -10.57 11.34
C GLY A 291 4.52 -10.79 11.19
N LYS A 292 5.41 -9.90 11.68
CA LYS A 292 6.87 -10.10 11.75
C LYS A 292 7.40 -9.95 13.19
N ASP A 293 7.20 -8.78 13.78
CA ASP A 293 7.70 -8.41 15.11
C ASP A 293 6.60 -8.46 16.19
N VAL A 294 5.33 -8.34 15.77
CA VAL A 294 4.14 -8.46 16.62
C VAL A 294 3.07 -9.31 15.94
N PRO A 295 2.24 -10.08 16.67
CA PRO A 295 1.19 -10.89 16.06
C PRO A 295 0.03 -10.08 15.45
N SER A 296 -0.37 -8.97 16.09
CA SER A 296 -1.49 -8.12 15.65
C SER A 296 -1.24 -6.64 15.97
N PHE A 297 -2.04 -5.74 15.38
CA PHE A 297 -2.02 -4.32 15.74
C PHE A 297 -2.36 -4.11 17.22
N LYS A 298 -3.44 -4.73 17.70
CA LYS A 298 -3.85 -4.71 19.11
C LYS A 298 -2.69 -5.08 20.04
N GLU A 299 -2.04 -6.22 19.79
CA GLU A 299 -0.91 -6.64 20.62
C GLU A 299 0.29 -5.70 20.51
N GLY A 300 0.58 -5.19 19.32
CA GLY A 300 1.64 -4.20 19.13
C GLY A 300 1.42 -2.93 19.95
N ILE A 301 0.20 -2.42 19.97
CA ILE A 301 -0.22 -1.24 20.76
C ILE A 301 -0.16 -1.53 22.26
N VAL A 302 -0.76 -2.64 22.71
CA VAL A 302 -0.79 -2.99 24.14
C VAL A 302 0.62 -3.23 24.68
N GLN A 303 1.49 -3.86 23.89
CA GLN A 303 2.88 -4.08 24.28
C GLN A 303 3.68 -2.77 24.26
N SER A 304 3.36 -1.81 23.37
CA SER A 304 4.08 -0.54 23.33
C SER A 304 3.89 0.28 24.61
N LEU A 305 2.77 0.15 25.32
CA LEU A 305 2.53 0.80 26.62
C LEU A 305 3.60 0.47 27.68
N ARG A 306 4.28 -0.67 27.56
CA ARG A 306 5.36 -1.08 28.49
C ARG A 306 6.76 -0.74 27.97
N GLN A 307 6.84 -0.01 26.88
CA GLN A 307 8.08 0.38 26.23
C GLN A 307 8.43 1.85 26.48
N ASP A 308 7.70 2.54 27.35
CA ASP A 308 7.86 3.97 27.64
C ASP A 308 7.81 4.85 26.36
N PRO A 309 6.74 4.78 25.53
CA PRO A 309 6.64 5.57 24.31
C PRO A 309 6.11 6.99 24.63
N ASP A 310 6.59 7.99 23.90
CA ASP A 310 6.00 9.34 23.88
C ASP A 310 5.00 9.49 22.74
N ILE A 311 5.35 8.93 21.57
CA ILE A 311 4.57 8.98 20.35
C ILE A 311 4.32 7.55 19.86
N VAL A 312 3.06 7.24 19.57
CA VAL A 312 2.68 5.96 18.98
C VAL A 312 2.06 6.19 17.60
N VAL A 313 2.58 5.46 16.62
CA VAL A 313 2.07 5.48 15.25
C VAL A 313 1.44 4.13 14.96
N ILE A 314 0.18 4.14 14.58
CA ILE A 314 -0.57 2.96 14.18
C ILE A 314 -0.78 3.09 12.68
N GLY A 315 -0.26 2.16 11.89
CA GLY A 315 -0.26 2.26 10.42
C GLY A 315 -1.66 2.49 9.85
N GLU A 316 -2.66 1.79 10.40
CA GLU A 316 -4.07 1.98 10.09
C GLU A 316 -4.96 1.46 11.22
N ILE A 317 -6.16 2.03 11.36
CA ILE A 317 -7.23 1.48 12.20
C ILE A 317 -8.40 1.08 11.31
N ARG A 318 -8.71 -0.22 11.28
CA ARG A 318 -9.78 -0.78 10.43
C ARG A 318 -10.88 -1.44 11.22
N ASP A 319 -10.53 -2.18 12.26
CA ASP A 319 -11.44 -3.02 13.04
C ASP A 319 -11.67 -2.45 14.47
N PRO A 320 -12.79 -2.80 15.13
CA PRO A 320 -13.13 -2.32 16.46
C PRO A 320 -12.06 -2.60 17.52
N ALA A 321 -11.32 -3.71 17.41
CA ALA A 321 -10.32 -4.07 18.40
C ALA A 321 -9.11 -3.13 18.31
N THR A 322 -8.64 -2.86 17.09
CA THR A 322 -7.55 -1.90 16.85
C THR A 322 -7.97 -0.46 17.19
N ILE A 323 -9.19 -0.05 16.83
CA ILE A 323 -9.73 1.29 17.19
C ILE A 323 -9.78 1.45 18.71
N SER A 324 -10.31 0.45 19.42
CA SER A 324 -10.43 0.50 20.88
C SER A 324 -9.07 0.63 21.56
N SER A 325 -8.06 -0.12 21.09
CA SER A 325 -6.70 -0.02 21.60
C SER A 325 -6.06 1.34 21.28
N ALA A 326 -6.33 1.92 20.10
CA ALA A 326 -5.87 3.26 19.74
C ALA A 326 -6.47 4.34 20.66
N LEU A 327 -7.77 4.24 20.97
CA LEU A 327 -8.42 5.16 21.91
C LEU A 327 -7.86 4.99 23.34
N GLU A 328 -7.61 3.76 23.78
CA GLU A 328 -7.06 3.46 25.12
C GLU A 328 -5.65 3.98 25.33
N ILE A 329 -4.76 3.80 24.35
CA ILE A 329 -3.42 4.37 24.43
C ILE A 329 -3.46 5.89 24.38
N THR A 330 -4.45 6.48 23.69
CA THR A 330 -4.62 7.94 23.69
C THR A 330 -5.15 8.46 25.03
N ASP A 331 -6.13 7.79 25.65
CA ASP A 331 -6.67 8.14 26.97
C ASP A 331 -5.61 8.17 28.06
N SER A 332 -4.59 7.31 27.94
CA SER A 332 -3.45 7.27 28.88
C SER A 332 -2.45 8.41 28.69
N GLY A 333 -2.73 9.37 27.79
CA GLY A 333 -1.97 10.61 27.64
C GLY A 333 -0.90 10.59 26.55
N HIS A 334 -0.86 9.55 25.71
CA HIS A 334 0.10 9.45 24.61
C HIS A 334 -0.34 10.26 23.40
N LYS A 335 0.63 10.75 22.62
CA LYS A 335 0.36 11.29 21.28
C LYS A 335 0.25 10.16 20.28
N VAL A 336 -0.89 10.06 19.62
CA VAL A 336 -1.19 8.94 18.71
C VAL A 336 -1.46 9.47 17.32
N PHE A 337 -0.80 8.86 16.33
CA PHE A 337 -1.08 9.10 14.93
C PHE A 337 -1.56 7.81 14.27
N THR A 338 -2.60 7.90 13.46
CA THR A 338 -3.08 6.76 12.68
C THR A 338 -3.70 7.18 11.36
N THR A 339 -4.05 6.20 10.54
CA THR A 339 -4.69 6.42 9.23
C THR A 339 -6.02 5.71 9.09
N LEU A 340 -6.90 6.31 8.26
CA LEU A 340 -8.15 5.70 7.78
C LEU A 340 -8.32 5.93 6.28
N HIS A 341 -9.21 5.15 5.66
CA HIS A 341 -9.54 5.20 4.25
C HIS A 341 -10.81 6.00 3.93
N THR A 342 -11.03 7.11 4.64
CA THR A 342 -12.17 8.02 4.48
C THR A 342 -11.77 9.28 3.72
N SER A 343 -12.73 9.98 3.11
CA SER A 343 -12.48 11.13 2.22
C SER A 343 -12.69 12.51 2.86
N SER A 344 -13.21 12.55 4.09
CA SER A 344 -13.43 13.79 4.86
C SER A 344 -13.33 13.55 6.37
N ALA A 345 -13.25 14.63 7.14
CA ALA A 345 -13.16 14.61 8.59
C ALA A 345 -14.45 14.08 9.24
N VAL A 346 -15.60 14.53 8.74
CA VAL A 346 -16.92 14.07 9.21
C VAL A 346 -17.09 12.57 8.94
N GLU A 347 -16.80 12.11 7.72
CA GLU A 347 -16.85 10.69 7.37
C GLU A 347 -15.90 9.85 8.23
N SER A 348 -14.73 10.38 8.61
CA SER A 348 -13.77 9.69 9.48
C SER A 348 -14.34 9.46 10.88
N ILE A 349 -15.05 10.44 11.43
CA ILE A 349 -15.73 10.34 12.74
C ILE A 349 -16.85 9.30 12.66
N ASP A 350 -17.72 9.41 11.65
CA ASP A 350 -18.84 8.50 11.47
C ASP A 350 -18.38 7.05 11.21
N ARG A 351 -17.28 6.88 10.45
CA ARG A 351 -16.68 5.56 10.19
C ARG A 351 -16.19 4.91 11.48
N ILE A 352 -15.50 5.66 12.35
CA ILE A 352 -15.01 5.12 13.63
C ILE A 352 -16.18 4.69 14.52
N ILE A 353 -17.21 5.52 14.64
CA ILE A 353 -18.39 5.23 15.48
C ILE A 353 -19.16 4.04 14.89
N GLY A 354 -19.34 4.00 13.57
CA GLY A 354 -20.10 2.97 12.85
C GLY A 354 -19.48 1.57 12.83
N GLU A 355 -18.22 1.41 13.28
CA GLU A 355 -17.61 0.09 13.48
C GLU A 355 -18.17 -0.64 14.72
N TYR A 356 -18.88 0.07 15.60
CA TYR A 356 -19.41 -0.48 16.83
C TYR A 356 -20.92 -0.76 16.75
N PRO A 357 -21.41 -1.79 17.49
CA PRO A 357 -22.84 -2.02 17.67
C PRO A 357 -23.57 -0.78 18.20
N PRO A 358 -24.84 -0.54 17.82
CA PRO A 358 -25.57 0.69 18.17
C PRO A 358 -25.57 1.06 19.66
N ASP A 359 -25.61 0.07 20.55
CA ASP A 359 -25.60 0.23 22.00
C ASP A 359 -24.26 0.71 22.57
N GLU A 360 -23.16 0.56 21.82
CA GLU A 360 -21.83 1.07 22.21
C GLU A 360 -21.48 2.41 21.57
N GLN A 361 -22.19 2.83 20.52
CA GLN A 361 -21.80 3.99 19.70
C GLN A 361 -21.71 5.29 20.50
N ASP A 362 -22.64 5.55 21.42
CA ASP A 362 -22.62 6.78 22.22
C ASP A 362 -21.42 6.83 23.18
N ARG A 363 -21.00 5.69 23.73
CA ARG A 363 -19.79 5.60 24.55
C ARG A 363 -18.55 5.91 23.70
N ILE A 364 -18.44 5.32 22.51
CA ILE A 364 -17.30 5.51 21.61
C ILE A 364 -17.24 6.94 21.07
N ARG A 365 -18.39 7.51 20.71
CA ARG A 365 -18.54 8.91 20.28
C ARG A 365 -18.01 9.88 21.33
N ASN A 366 -18.45 9.73 22.58
CA ASN A 366 -18.01 10.58 23.68
C ASN A 366 -16.50 10.47 23.89
N ARG A 367 -15.99 9.24 23.93
CA ARG A 367 -14.56 8.97 24.08
C ARG A 367 -13.72 9.57 22.94
N LEU A 368 -14.16 9.38 21.70
CA LEU A 368 -13.49 9.93 20.52
C LEU A 368 -13.43 11.46 20.60
N ALA A 369 -14.53 12.12 21.00
CA ALA A 369 -14.59 13.57 21.14
C ALA A 369 -13.61 14.13 22.20
N ASP A 370 -13.27 13.33 23.22
CA ASP A 370 -12.34 13.74 24.28
C ASP A 370 -10.87 13.66 23.84
N VAL A 371 -10.52 12.63 23.06
CA VAL A 371 -9.13 12.35 22.68
C VAL A 371 -8.72 12.89 21.31
N LEU A 372 -9.67 13.11 20.40
CA LEU A 372 -9.36 13.60 19.06
C LEU A 372 -8.75 15.01 19.13
N ARG A 373 -7.71 15.25 18.32
CA ARG A 373 -7.04 16.56 18.23
C ARG A 373 -7.05 17.11 16.81
N CYS A 374 -6.85 16.25 15.81
CA CYS A 374 -6.79 16.69 14.43
C CYS A 374 -7.21 15.59 13.45
N ILE A 375 -7.88 15.98 12.37
CA ILE A 375 -8.10 15.13 11.20
C ILE A 375 -7.58 15.85 9.96
N ILE A 376 -6.75 15.15 9.17
CA ILE A 376 -6.18 15.63 7.92
C ILE A 376 -6.66 14.70 6.80
N SER A 377 -7.63 15.12 6.00
CA SER A 377 -8.15 14.34 4.87
C SER A 377 -7.48 14.77 3.57
N GLN A 378 -6.94 13.83 2.79
CA GLN A 378 -6.02 14.12 1.69
C GLN A 378 -6.50 13.60 0.33
N LYS A 379 -6.20 14.38 -0.71
CA LYS A 379 -6.25 13.97 -2.12
C LYS A 379 -5.02 14.48 -2.88
N LEU A 380 -4.66 13.79 -3.97
CA LEU A 380 -3.54 14.15 -4.85
C LEU A 380 -4.00 14.42 -6.29
N PRO A 381 -4.71 15.53 -6.57
CA PRO A 381 -5.05 15.92 -7.93
C PRO A 381 -3.82 16.06 -8.85
N PRO A 382 -3.98 15.80 -10.16
CA PRO A 382 -2.94 16.05 -11.15
C PRO A 382 -2.57 17.54 -11.17
N LYS A 383 -1.27 17.83 -11.20
CA LYS A 383 -0.75 19.19 -11.23
C LYS A 383 -0.51 19.64 -12.67
N ILE A 384 -0.83 20.89 -12.99
CA ILE A 384 -0.45 21.52 -14.25
C ILE A 384 1.09 21.55 -14.35
N GLY A 385 1.62 21.11 -15.49
CA GLY A 385 3.05 20.93 -15.70
C GLY A 385 3.61 19.59 -15.21
N GLY A 386 2.75 18.64 -14.83
CA GLY A 386 3.12 17.27 -14.50
C GLY A 386 3.23 17.00 -12.99
N GLY A 387 3.10 15.71 -12.63
CA GLY A 387 3.07 15.26 -11.25
C GLY A 387 1.72 15.51 -10.56
N ARG A 388 1.73 15.55 -9.22
CA ARG A 388 0.53 15.74 -8.37
C ARG A 388 0.79 16.79 -7.30
N VAL A 389 -0.29 17.37 -6.77
CA VAL A 389 -0.23 18.34 -5.66
C VAL A 389 -1.16 17.90 -4.53
N LEU A 390 -0.77 18.17 -3.27
CA LEU A 390 -1.59 17.85 -2.10
C LEU A 390 -2.73 18.85 -1.94
N ALA A 391 -3.96 18.36 -2.08
CA ALA A 391 -5.18 19.02 -1.62
C ALA A 391 -5.57 18.39 -0.28
N LYS A 392 -5.88 19.23 0.72
CA LYS A 392 -6.16 18.77 2.08
C LYS A 392 -7.34 19.50 2.71
N GLU A 393 -8.12 18.75 3.47
CA GLU A 393 -9.04 19.24 4.49
C GLU A 393 -8.37 19.04 5.85
N VAL A 394 -8.49 20.03 6.74
CA VAL A 394 -7.90 19.97 8.08
C VAL A 394 -8.93 20.42 9.11
N LEU A 395 -9.34 19.49 9.96
CA LEU A 395 -10.10 19.75 11.17
C LEU A 395 -9.13 19.81 12.37
N TRP A 396 -9.18 20.90 13.12
CA TRP A 396 -8.55 20.96 14.45
C TRP A 396 -9.65 20.88 15.50
N MET A 397 -9.46 20.05 16.53
CA MET A 397 -10.50 19.80 17.51
C MET A 397 -10.69 21.01 18.44
N THR A 398 -11.73 21.79 18.20
CA THR A 398 -12.19 22.87 19.08
C THR A 398 -13.24 22.36 20.07
N PRO A 399 -13.50 23.08 21.19
CA PRO A 399 -14.58 22.72 22.12
C PRO A 399 -15.95 22.60 21.43
N SER A 400 -16.25 23.47 20.47
CA SER A 400 -17.50 23.44 19.71
C SER A 400 -17.61 22.19 18.82
N ALA A 401 -16.53 21.83 18.13
CA ALA A 401 -16.54 20.64 17.30
C ALA A 401 -16.59 19.36 18.17
N ALA A 402 -15.97 19.34 19.35
CA ALA A 402 -16.07 18.22 20.28
C ALA A 402 -17.52 18.06 20.79
N ALA A 403 -18.17 19.17 21.14
CA ALA A 403 -19.59 19.17 21.51
C ALA A 403 -20.49 18.68 20.38
N ALA A 404 -20.22 19.07 19.12
CA ALA A 404 -20.95 18.59 17.96
C ALA A 404 -20.84 17.07 17.78
N ILE A 405 -19.66 16.48 18.00
CA ILE A 405 -19.47 15.02 17.98
C ILE A 405 -20.32 14.36 19.08
N LYS A 406 -20.23 14.84 20.33
CA LYS A 406 -20.96 14.30 21.49
C LYS A 406 -22.48 14.34 21.31
N ASN A 407 -22.99 15.42 20.71
CA ASN A 407 -24.43 15.64 20.50
C ASN A 407 -24.97 14.99 19.21
N ASN A 408 -24.18 14.16 18.53
CA ASN A 408 -24.56 13.55 17.25
C ASN A 408 -24.99 14.56 16.17
N ASN A 409 -24.27 15.69 16.11
CA ASN A 409 -24.50 16.76 15.15
C ASN A 409 -23.24 17.03 14.30
N GLN A 410 -22.61 15.96 13.80
CA GLN A 410 -21.36 16.01 13.05
C GLN A 410 -21.48 16.83 11.75
N GLY A 411 -22.70 17.01 11.22
CA GLY A 411 -22.96 17.84 10.03
C GLY A 411 -22.56 19.32 10.20
N GLU A 412 -22.62 19.85 11.42
CA GLU A 412 -22.18 21.22 11.71
C GLU A 412 -20.67 21.41 11.62
N ILE A 413 -19.89 20.34 11.80
CA ILE A 413 -18.42 20.39 11.80
C ILE A 413 -17.89 20.92 10.46
N TYR A 414 -18.55 20.59 9.34
CA TYR A 414 -18.19 21.15 8.04
C TYR A 414 -18.33 22.68 8.03
N GLN A 415 -19.42 23.21 8.57
CA GLN A 415 -19.66 24.65 8.63
C GLN A 415 -18.69 25.33 9.59
N MET A 416 -18.38 24.69 10.73
CA MET A 416 -17.37 25.18 11.67
C MET A 416 -15.98 25.28 11.01
N MET A 417 -15.56 24.27 10.23
CA MET A 417 -14.31 24.33 9.48
C MET A 417 -14.33 25.45 8.43
N TRP A 418 -15.46 25.61 7.73
CA TRP A 418 -15.62 26.62 6.69
C TRP A 418 -15.44 28.05 7.24
N GLU A 419 -16.01 28.33 8.41
CA GLU A 419 -16.01 29.65 9.03
C GLU A 419 -14.75 29.92 9.86
N SER A 420 -14.00 28.88 10.23
CA SER A 420 -12.87 29.01 11.16
C SER A 420 -11.64 29.65 10.51
N ASN A 421 -11.59 30.98 10.55
CA ASN A 421 -10.40 31.75 10.17
C ASN A 421 -9.29 31.73 11.23
N GLY A 422 -9.54 31.21 12.44
CA GLY A 422 -8.65 31.40 13.60
C GLY A 422 -7.66 30.26 13.92
N HIS A 423 -8.00 29.01 13.60
CA HIS A 423 -7.23 27.84 14.08
C HIS A 423 -6.48 27.09 12.98
N GLY A 424 -6.41 27.67 11.77
CA GLY A 424 -5.76 27.05 10.61
C GLY A 424 -6.54 25.89 9.99
N GLN A 425 -7.80 25.72 10.37
CA GLN A 425 -8.73 24.77 9.76
C GLN A 425 -9.00 25.16 8.31
N THR A 426 -9.30 24.18 7.47
CA THR A 426 -9.64 24.44 6.07
C THR A 426 -10.48 23.29 5.52
N THR A 427 -11.51 23.61 4.74
CA THR A 427 -12.24 22.60 3.98
C THR A 427 -11.48 22.20 2.72
N LEU A 428 -11.78 21.02 2.18
CA LEU A 428 -11.18 20.57 0.92
C LEU A 428 -11.42 21.57 -0.21
N GLU A 429 -12.64 22.14 -0.28
CA GLU A 429 -13.01 23.11 -1.31
C GLU A 429 -12.22 24.41 -1.22
N GLN A 430 -11.94 24.90 0.00
CA GLN A 430 -11.12 26.09 0.21
C GLN A 430 -9.67 25.87 -0.25
N ASP A 431 -9.07 24.71 0.08
CA ASP A 431 -7.70 24.39 -0.35
C ASP A 431 -7.64 24.14 -1.88
N LEU A 432 -8.65 23.51 -2.48
CA LEU A 432 -8.76 23.36 -3.94
C LEU A 432 -8.88 24.71 -4.66
N ALA A 433 -9.73 25.62 -4.17
CA ALA A 433 -9.85 26.97 -4.71
C ALA A 433 -8.52 27.74 -4.62
N LYS A 434 -7.79 27.57 -3.51
CA LYS A 434 -6.44 28.13 -3.34
C LYS A 434 -5.45 27.56 -4.35
N LEU A 435 -5.43 26.24 -4.57
CA LEU A 435 -4.56 25.59 -5.55
C LEU A 435 -4.87 26.03 -6.99
N LEU A 436 -6.16 26.19 -7.33
CA LEU A 436 -6.61 26.72 -8.61
C LEU A 436 -6.14 28.17 -8.81
N LYS A 437 -6.33 29.03 -7.81
CA LYS A 437 -5.85 30.43 -7.85
C LYS A 437 -4.33 30.55 -7.99
N GLN A 438 -3.58 29.56 -7.49
CA GLN A 438 -2.13 29.46 -7.66
C GLN A 438 -1.71 28.92 -9.04
N GLY A 439 -2.66 28.56 -9.92
CA GLY A 439 -2.39 27.98 -11.23
C GLY A 439 -1.82 26.56 -11.17
N LEU A 440 -2.00 25.84 -10.05
CA LEU A 440 -1.43 24.50 -9.86
C LEU A 440 -2.32 23.38 -10.41
N ILE A 441 -3.62 23.61 -10.52
CA ILE A 441 -4.62 22.66 -11.03
C ILE A 441 -5.59 23.39 -11.96
N SER A 442 -6.26 22.66 -12.86
CA SER A 442 -7.31 23.23 -13.71
C SER A 442 -8.64 23.35 -12.95
N ALA A 443 -9.56 24.16 -13.47
CA ALA A 443 -10.90 24.30 -12.89
C ALA A 443 -11.68 22.97 -12.92
N GLU A 444 -11.52 22.19 -14.00
CA GLU A 444 -12.08 20.85 -14.13
C GLU A 444 -11.53 19.91 -13.04
N THR A 445 -10.20 19.88 -12.87
CA THR A 445 -9.56 19.07 -11.81
C THR A 445 -10.03 19.49 -10.42
N ALA A 446 -10.19 20.78 -10.16
CA ALA A 446 -10.71 21.26 -8.88
C ALA A 446 -12.14 20.74 -8.64
N MET A 447 -12.99 20.77 -9.66
CA MET A 447 -14.38 20.27 -9.58
C MET A 447 -14.48 18.76 -9.42
N ASP A 448 -13.60 17.98 -10.05
CA ASP A 448 -13.61 16.53 -9.95
C ASP A 448 -13.16 16.02 -8.58
N TYR A 449 -12.24 16.74 -7.95
CA TYR A 449 -11.69 16.35 -6.66
C TYR A 449 -12.43 16.96 -5.45
N ALA A 450 -13.35 17.91 -5.66
CA ALA A 450 -14.17 18.47 -4.58
C ALA A 450 -15.13 17.43 -3.99
N ASN A 451 -15.29 17.44 -2.66
CA ASN A 451 -16.34 16.67 -1.99
C ASN A 451 -17.70 17.37 -2.14
N ASN A 452 -17.70 18.70 -2.11
CA ASN A 452 -18.88 19.54 -2.27
C ASN A 452 -18.73 20.49 -3.46
N LYS A 453 -19.11 20.01 -4.65
CA LYS A 453 -19.06 20.76 -5.91
C LYS A 453 -19.82 22.09 -5.86
N ARG A 454 -20.94 22.16 -5.13
CA ARG A 454 -21.73 23.39 -4.97
C ARG A 454 -20.96 24.45 -4.19
N ARG A 455 -20.34 24.07 -3.07
CA ARG A 455 -19.51 24.98 -2.25
C ARG A 455 -18.27 25.45 -3.00
N LEU A 456 -17.62 24.57 -3.75
CA LEU A 456 -16.51 24.99 -4.61
C LEU A 456 -16.95 26.03 -5.63
N LYS A 457 -18.05 25.80 -6.37
CA LYS A 457 -18.58 26.80 -7.31
C LYS A 457 -18.81 28.16 -6.63
N GLN A 458 -19.43 28.17 -5.46
CA GLN A 458 -19.64 29.41 -4.69
C GLN A 458 -18.34 30.17 -4.36
N LEU A 459 -17.23 29.46 -4.12
CA LEU A 459 -15.93 30.09 -3.85
C LEU A 459 -15.28 30.67 -5.12
N LEU A 460 -15.58 30.11 -6.28
CA LEU A 460 -14.96 30.50 -7.55
C LEU A 460 -15.67 31.70 -8.21
N GLY A 461 -16.85 32.07 -7.73
CA GLY A 461 -17.73 33.06 -8.36
C GLY A 461 -18.56 32.45 -9.48
#